data_AF-D5Q498-F1
#
_entry.id   AF-D5Q498-F1
#
_cell.length_a   1.000
_cell.length_b   1.000
_cell.length_c   1.000
_cell.angle_alpha   90.00
_cell.angle_beta   90.00
_cell.angle_gamma   90.00
#
_symmetry.space_group_name_H-M   'P 1'
#
loop_
_entity.id
_entity.type
_entity.pdbx_description
1 polymer ?
#
loop_
_entity_poly.entity_id
_entity_poly.type
_entity_poly.pdbx_seq_one_letter_code
_entity_poly.pdbx_strand_id
1 'polypeptide(L)' 'MHRKTIFEKVAEKFHTTPEEVYAEIQRAIDAGYDNPDPEVRAEWRKVKIKGNRPTPEEVINYAVSTLTAEQR' A
#
# COMPACT_ATOMS: atom_id res chain seq x y z
N MET A 1 -25.16 -11.93 -1.62
CA MET A 1 -24.25 -11.55 -0.52
C MET A 1 -23.12 -10.70 -1.09
N HIS A 2 -22.99 -9.44 -0.65
CA HIS A 2 -21.84 -8.61 -0.98
C HIS A 2 -20.67 -9.01 -0.08
N ARG A 3 -19.50 -9.31 -0.67
CA ARG A 3 -18.29 -9.68 0.08
C ARG A 3 -17.49 -8.40 0.31
N LYS A 4 -17.37 -7.99 1.57
CA LYS A 4 -16.58 -6.82 1.96
C LYS A 4 -15.13 -6.95 1.52
N THR A 5 -14.62 -5.90 0.89
CA THR A 5 -13.23 -5.66 0.57
C THR A 5 -12.38 -5.49 1.84
N ILE A 6 -11.05 -5.49 1.70
CA ILE A 6 -10.15 -5.25 2.82
C ILE A 6 -10.30 -3.81 3.37
N PHE A 7 -10.49 -2.84 2.49
CA PHE A 7 -10.69 -1.44 2.87
C PHE A 7 -11.97 -1.27 3.70
N GLU A 8 -13.08 -1.93 3.32
CA GLU A 8 -14.31 -1.93 4.12
C GLU A 8 -14.14 -2.55 5.51
N LYS A 9 -13.39 -3.66 5.61
CA LYS A 9 -13.12 -4.30 6.92
C LYS A 9 -12.30 -3.40 7.83
N VAL A 10 -11.31 -2.70 7.28
CA VAL A 10 -10.49 -1.73 8.03
C VAL A 10 -11.37 -0.54 8.42
N ALA A 11 -12.15 -0.01 7.48
CA ALA A 11 -13.04 1.12 7.71
C ALA A 11 -14.02 0.86 8.86
N GLU A 12 -14.65 -0.31 8.90
CA GLU A 12 -15.54 -0.70 9.99
C GLU A 12 -14.83 -0.80 11.34
N LYS A 13 -13.61 -1.36 11.36
CA LYS A 13 -12.82 -1.47 12.60
C LYS A 13 -12.42 -0.12 13.18
N PHE A 14 -12.15 0.86 12.31
CA PHE A 14 -11.69 2.19 12.71
C PHE A 14 -12.79 3.26 12.64
N HIS A 15 -14.06 2.86 12.46
CA HIS A 15 -15.21 3.76 12.38
C HIS A 15 -15.03 4.91 11.37
N THR A 16 -14.49 4.57 10.21
CA THR A 16 -14.20 5.49 9.09
C THR A 16 -14.82 4.92 7.80
N THR A 17 -14.54 5.52 6.65
CA THR A 17 -15.02 5.05 5.34
C THR A 17 -13.92 4.30 4.56
N PRO A 18 -14.27 3.36 3.67
CA PRO A 18 -13.30 2.69 2.81
C PRO A 18 -12.46 3.67 1.98
N GLU A 19 -13.08 4.78 1.54
CA GLU A 19 -12.45 5.85 0.78
C GLU A 19 -11.41 6.60 1.61
N GLU A 20 -11.70 6.91 2.87
CA GLU A 20 -10.74 7.53 3.80
C GLU A 20 -9.55 6.60 4.07
N VAL A 21 -9.81 5.30 4.30
CA VAL A 21 -8.73 4.31 4.46
C VAL A 21 -7.84 4.29 3.23
N TYR A 22 -8.43 4.26 2.03
CA TYR A 22 -7.66 4.27 0.78
C TYR A 22 -6.82 5.55 0.66
N ALA A 23 -7.42 6.71 0.92
CA ALA A 23 -6.77 8.01 0.82
C ALA A 23 -5.62 8.20 1.83
N GLU A 24 -5.77 7.69 3.06
CA GLU A 24 -4.69 7.69 4.06
C GLU A 24 -3.53 6.79 3.64
N ILE A 25 -3.82 5.59 3.11
CA ILE A 25 -2.77 4.69 2.61
C ILE A 25 -2.03 5.33 1.43
N GLN A 26 -2.75 5.92 0.47
CA GLN A 26 -2.12 6.62 -0.66
C GLN A 26 -1.22 7.77 -0.18
N ARG A 27 -1.66 8.56 0.81
CA ARG A 27 -0.84 9.64 1.38
C ARG A 27 0.44 9.12 2.05
N ALA A 28 0.36 8.01 2.78
CA ALA A 28 1.53 7.39 3.38
C ALA A 28 2.51 6.87 2.31
N ILE A 29 1.98 6.28 1.24
CA ILE A 29 2.76 5.84 0.07
C ILE A 29 3.43 7.03 -0.61
N ASP A 30 2.69 8.11 -0.87
CA ASP A 30 3.21 9.33 -1.50
C ASP A 30 4.36 9.94 -0.69
N ALA A 31 4.18 10.06 0.64
CA ALA A 31 5.22 10.55 1.53
C ALA A 31 6.47 9.64 1.54
N GLY A 32 6.27 8.32 1.49
CA GLY A 32 7.36 7.36 1.40
C GLY A 32 8.08 7.40 0.06
N TYR A 33 7.34 7.55 -1.05
CA TYR A 33 7.86 7.57 -2.41
C TYR A 33 8.66 8.84 -2.71
N ASP A 34 8.20 9.97 -2.21
CA ASP A 34 8.86 11.27 -2.36
C ASP A 34 10.06 11.44 -1.38
N ASN A 35 10.38 10.42 -0.58
CA ASN A 35 11.51 10.46 0.35
C ASN A 35 12.86 10.57 -0.39
N PRO A 36 13.71 11.57 -0.07
CA PRO A 36 14.99 11.77 -0.74
C PRO A 36 16.09 10.78 -0.35
N ASP A 37 15.85 9.87 0.59
CA ASP A 37 16.81 8.86 1.00
C ASP A 37 17.08 7.86 -0.14
N PRO A 38 18.34 7.66 -0.56
CA PRO A 38 18.69 6.73 -1.63
C PRO A 38 18.32 5.27 -1.33
N GLU A 39 18.38 4.83 -0.07
CA GLU A 39 18.02 3.47 0.32
C GLU A 39 16.50 3.27 0.20
N VAL A 40 15.71 4.24 0.66
CA VAL A 40 14.24 4.22 0.52
C VAL A 40 13.84 4.20 -0.96
N ARG A 41 14.48 5.02 -1.80
CA ARG A 41 14.24 4.99 -3.25
C ARG A 41 14.63 3.67 -3.89
N ALA A 42 15.70 3.02 -3.42
CA ALA A 42 16.11 1.71 -3.94
C ALA A 42 15.05 0.65 -3.65
N GLU A 43 14.41 0.67 -2.47
CA GLU A 43 13.29 -0.20 -2.16
C GLU A 43 12.07 0.07 -3.06
N TRP A 44 11.70 1.35 -3.27
CA TRP A 44 10.59 1.70 -4.15
C TRP A 44 10.79 1.25 -5.61
N ARG A 45 12.04 1.17 -6.09
CA ARG A 45 12.34 0.64 -7.44
C ARG A 45 12.06 -0.86 -7.58
N LYS A 46 11.96 -1.62 -6.48
CA LYS A 46 11.62 -3.05 -6.51
C LYS A 46 10.11 -3.27 -6.71
N VAL A 47 9.29 -2.28 -6.34
CA VAL A 47 7.84 -2.31 -6.54
C VAL A 47 7.55 -2.15 -8.04
N LYS A 48 6.71 -3.03 -8.60
CA LYS A 48 6.27 -2.91 -10.00
C LYS A 48 5.13 -1.89 -10.08
N ILE A 49 5.45 -0.68 -10.53
CA ILE A 49 4.51 0.44 -10.65
C ILE A 49 4.07 0.55 -12.12
N LYS A 50 2.76 0.57 -12.38
CA LYS A 50 2.24 0.73 -13.76
C LYS A 50 2.07 2.18 -14.20
N GLY A 51 1.92 3.11 -13.24
CA GLY A 51 1.69 4.54 -13.48
C GLY A 51 2.83 5.43 -12.98
N ASN A 52 2.51 6.71 -12.74
CA ASN A 52 3.46 7.68 -12.21
C ASN A 52 3.74 7.49 -10.72
N ARG A 53 2.76 6.97 -9.96
CA ARG A 53 2.85 6.72 -8.53
C ARG A 53 2.30 5.33 -8.19
N PRO A 54 2.84 4.68 -7.16
CA PRO A 54 2.34 3.38 -6.72
C PRO A 54 0.95 3.50 -6.09
N THR A 55 0.09 2.52 -6.37
CA THR A 55 -1.23 2.42 -5.71
C THR A 55 -1.16 1.58 -4.42
N PRO A 56 -2.11 1.75 -3.48
CA PRO A 56 -2.26 0.89 -2.31
C PRO A 56 -2.19 -0.61 -2.64
N GLU A 57 -2.86 -1.06 -3.70
CA GLU A 57 -2.84 -2.46 -4.11
C GLU A 57 -1.45 -2.93 -4.57
N GLU A 58 -0.73 -2.13 -5.36
CA GLU A 58 0.61 -2.48 -5.83
C GLU A 58 1.58 -2.64 -4.66
N VAL A 59 1.52 -1.72 -3.69
CA VAL A 59 2.39 -1.74 -2.51
C VAL A 59 2.03 -2.88 -1.55
N ILE A 60 0.73 -3.11 -1.31
CA ILE A 60 0.28 -4.23 -0.47
C ILE A 60 0.71 -5.56 -1.09
N ASN A 61 0.55 -5.74 -2.40
CA ASN A 61 0.98 -6.96 -3.07
C ASN A 61 2.49 -7.18 -2.99
N TYR A 62 3.28 -6.11 -3.17
CA TYR A 62 4.73 -6.18 -2.99
C TYR A 62 5.09 -6.59 -1.55
N ALA A 63 4.52 -5.93 -0.55
CA ALA A 63 4.79 -6.22 0.87
C ALA A 63 4.42 -7.66 1.26
N VAL A 64 3.31 -8.19 0.74
CA VAL A 64 2.95 -9.60 0.96
C VAL A 64 3.98 -10.54 0.32
N SER A 65 4.44 -10.22 -0.89
CA SER A 65 5.46 -11.02 -1.59
C SER A 65 6.81 -11.05 -0.86
N THR A 66 7.23 -9.94 -0.24
CA THR A 66 8.48 -9.89 0.53
C THR A 66 8.36 -10.66 1.83
N LEU A 67 7.27 -10.47 2.58
CA LEU A 67 7.03 -11.17 3.85
C LEU A 67 6.96 -12.70 3.66
N THR A 68 6.44 -13.16 2.52
CA THR A 68 6.35 -14.61 2.21
C THR A 68 7.64 -15.18 1.64
N ALA A 69 8.48 -14.36 1.02
CA ALA A 69 9.81 -14.76 0.55
C ALA A 69 10.82 -14.87 1.70
N GLU A 70 10.74 -14.01 2.71
CA GLU A 70 11.59 -14.06 3.92
C GLU A 70 11.26 -15.23 4.85
N GLN A 71 10.09 -15.86 4.69
CA GLN A 71 9.65 -17.02 5.46
C GLN A 71 10.06 -18.38 4.85
N ARG A 72 10.83 -18.37 3.76
CA ARG A 72 11.35 -19.57 3.07
C ARG A 72 12.84 -19.73 3.30
#